data_AF-A0A528TJG6-F1
#
_entry.id   AF-A0A528TJG6-F1
#
_cell.length_a   1.000
_cell.length_b   1.000
_cell.length_c   1.000
_cell.angle_alpha   90.00
_cell.angle_beta   90.00
_cell.angle_gamma   90.00
#
_symmetry.space_group_name_H-M   'P 1'
#
loop_
_entity.id
_entity.type
_entity.pdbx_description
1 polymer ?
#
loop_
_entity_poly.entity_id
_entity_poly.type
_entity_poly.pdbx_seq_one_letter_code
_entity_poly.pdbx_strand_id
1 'polypeptide(L)'
;VAYLWEIALGIEEGNLSAAERRLRQAQQALQDAIKNGASDEELEKAMKELREAMNQFLQEFAQRAQQNPNAPQMQQNGRELRQSDINRMMDEIENLAKSGDRDRAQQLLSELQ
;
A
#
# COMPACT_ATOMS: atom_id res chain seq x y z
N VAL A 1 12.81 13.02 5.21
CA VAL A 1 13.56 11.85 4.71
C VAL A 1 12.53 10.76 4.50
N ALA A 2 12.21 10.46 3.24
CA ALA A 2 11.11 9.57 2.86
C ALA A 2 11.44 8.12 3.24
N TYR A 3 10.67 7.54 4.16
CA TYR A 3 10.79 6.13 4.53
C TYR A 3 9.89 5.27 3.64
N LEU A 4 10.13 5.33 2.32
CA LEU A 4 9.45 4.49 1.35
C LEU A 4 10.35 3.30 1.01
N TRP A 5 10.00 2.14 1.59
CA TRP A 5 10.15 0.84 0.93
C TRP A 5 11.51 0.44 0.29
N GLU A 6 12.65 0.97 0.74
CA GLU A 6 14.01 0.57 0.29
C GLU A 6 14.44 -0.84 0.77
N ILE A 7 13.57 -1.84 0.62
CA ILE A 7 13.97 -3.25 0.58
C ILE A 7 13.30 -3.91 -0.63
N ALA A 8 13.60 -3.38 -1.81
CA ALA A 8 13.53 -4.11 -3.07
C ALA A 8 14.96 -4.43 -3.54
N LEU A 9 15.75 -5.10 -2.71
CA LEU A 9 17.00 -5.72 -3.15
C LEU A 9 16.99 -7.19 -2.74
N GLY A 10 16.40 -7.96 -3.65
CA GLY A 10 16.34 -9.40 -3.67
C GLY A 10 15.61 -9.85 -4.92
N ILE A 11 15.95 -9.26 -6.07
CA ILE A 11 15.58 -9.81 -7.39
C ILE A 11 16.40 -11.08 -7.55
N GLU A 12 15.98 -12.15 -6.89
CA GLU A 12 16.30 -13.52 -7.28
C GLU A 12 14.95 -14.22 -7.44
N GLU A 13 14.69 -14.67 -8.68
CA GLU A 13 13.51 -15.43 -9.14
C GLU A 13 12.18 -14.68 -9.34
N GLY A 14 12.14 -13.83 -10.38
CA GLY A 14 11.29 -14.09 -11.55
C GLY A 14 9.75 -14.15 -11.45
N ASN A 15 9.12 -14.01 -10.29
CA ASN A 15 7.66 -13.97 -10.19
C ASN A 15 7.22 -13.04 -9.06
N LEU A 16 6.71 -11.87 -9.44
CA LEU A 16 5.92 -11.00 -8.56
C LEU A 16 4.96 -11.88 -7.75
N SER A 17 4.95 -11.71 -6.41
CA SER A 17 4.05 -12.53 -5.60
C SER A 17 2.59 -12.22 -5.97
N ALA A 18 1.69 -13.17 -5.73
CA ALA A 18 0.27 -12.94 -6.00
C ALA A 18 -0.26 -11.71 -5.23
N ALA A 19 0.23 -11.49 -4.00
CA ALA A 19 -0.10 -10.32 -3.21
C ALA A 19 0.45 -9.01 -3.79
N GLU A 20 1.69 -8.99 -4.29
CA GLU A 20 2.25 -7.79 -4.93
C GLU A 20 1.47 -7.39 -6.19
N ARG A 21 1.09 -8.38 -7.02
CA ARG A 21 0.24 -8.13 -8.20
C ARG A 21 -1.12 -7.55 -7.80
N ARG A 22 -1.76 -8.11 -6.76
CA ARG A 22 -3.02 -7.59 -6.23
C ARG A 22 -2.88 -6.17 -5.73
N LEU A 23 -1.79 -5.87 -5.02
CA LEU A 23 -1.53 -4.52 -4.50
C LEU A 23 -1.47 -3.51 -5.63
N ARG A 24 -0.69 -3.78 -6.69
CA ARG A 24 -0.62 -2.89 -7.85
C ARG A 24 -1.96 -2.74 -8.58
N GLN A 25 -2.72 -3.83 -8.72
CA GLN A 25 -4.04 -3.78 -9.33
C GLN A 25 -5.02 -2.90 -8.54
N ALA A 26 -5.04 -3.05 -7.20
CA ALA A 26 -5.91 -2.25 -6.34
C ALA A 26 -5.49 -0.78 -6.30
N GLN A 27 -4.18 -0.50 -6.30
CA GLN A 27 -3.66 0.87 -6.43
C GLN A 27 -4.11 1.53 -7.73
N GLN A 28 -4.00 0.81 -8.85
CA GLN A 28 -4.41 1.31 -10.15
C GLN A 28 -5.93 1.53 -10.23
N ALA A 29 -6.72 0.59 -9.69
CA ALA A 29 -8.18 0.73 -9.61
C ALA A 29 -8.60 1.97 -8.81
N LEU A 30 -7.95 2.23 -7.68
CA LEU A 30 -8.19 3.43 -6.88
C LEU A 30 -7.78 4.70 -7.62
N GLN A 31 -6.61 4.70 -8.27
CA GLN A 31 -6.15 5.84 -9.05
C GLN A 31 -7.14 6.18 -10.17
N ASP A 32 -7.60 5.17 -10.91
CA ASP A 32 -8.59 5.32 -11.97
C ASP A 32 -9.95 5.79 -11.41
N ALA A 33 -10.39 5.26 -10.27
CA ALA A 33 -11.61 5.69 -9.59
C ALA A 33 -11.55 7.18 -9.19
N ILE A 34 -10.45 7.61 -8.57
CA ILE A 34 -10.23 9.01 -8.21
C ILE A 34 -10.19 9.89 -9.47
N LYS A 35 -9.45 9.47 -10.50
CA LYS A 35 -9.27 10.22 -11.75
C LYS A 35 -10.57 10.40 -12.52
N ASN A 36 -11.37 9.34 -12.62
CA ASN A 36 -12.64 9.36 -13.34
C ASN A 36 -13.77 9.97 -12.50
N GLY A 37 -13.53 10.28 -11.22
CA GLY A 37 -14.55 10.80 -10.32
C GLY A 37 -15.65 9.79 -10.05
N ALA A 38 -15.26 8.53 -9.82
CA ALA A 38 -16.16 7.44 -9.51
C ALA A 38 -17.03 7.74 -8.28
N SER A 39 -18.13 7.02 -8.16
CA SER A 39 -19.09 7.18 -7.06
C SER A 39 -18.43 6.81 -5.72
N ASP A 40 -18.95 7.33 -4.60
CA ASP A 40 -18.43 7.02 -3.26
C ASP A 40 -18.35 5.51 -3.01
N GLU A 41 -19.34 4.74 -3.47
CA GLU A 41 -19.38 3.28 -3.36
C GLU A 41 -18.24 2.61 -4.14
N GLU A 42 -17.87 3.14 -5.31
CA GLU A 42 -16.77 2.63 -6.13
C GLU A 42 -15.41 2.97 -5.51
N LEU A 43 -15.27 4.18 -4.96
CA LEU A 43 -14.08 4.61 -4.22
C LEU A 43 -13.88 3.77 -2.96
N GLU A 44 -14.94 3.56 -2.17
CA GLU A 44 -14.89 2.71 -0.97
C GLU A 44 -14.49 1.27 -1.32
N LYS A 45 -15.04 0.73 -2.42
CA LYS A 45 -14.67 -0.60 -2.89
C LYS A 45 -13.19 -0.67 -3.29
N ALA A 46 -12.71 0.29 -4.07
CA ALA A 46 -11.30 0.34 -4.49
C ALA A 46 -10.35 0.53 -3.28
N MET A 47 -10.72 1.38 -2.33
CA MET A 47 -9.99 1.59 -1.07
C MET A 47 -9.92 0.32 -0.23
N LYS A 48 -11.05 -0.40 -0.11
CA LYS A 48 -11.10 -1.67 0.61
C LYS A 48 -10.20 -2.70 -0.04
N GLU A 49 -10.27 -2.85 -1.36
CA GLU A 49 -9.41 -3.77 -2.12
C GLU A 49 -7.92 -3.43 -1.94
N LEU A 50 -7.56 -2.14 -1.93
CA LEU A 50 -6.20 -1.67 -1.67
C LEU A 50 -5.71 -2.07 -0.28
N ARG A 51 -6.53 -1.83 0.74
CA ARG A 51 -6.21 -2.18 2.14
C ARG A 51 -6.06 -3.69 2.32
N GLU A 52 -6.93 -4.49 1.71
CA GLU A 52 -6.85 -5.96 1.75
C GLU A 52 -5.58 -6.47 1.04
N ALA A 53 -5.27 -5.95 -0.15
CA ALA A 53 -4.08 -6.33 -0.89
C ALA A 53 -2.79 -5.94 -0.16
N MET A 54 -2.78 -4.76 0.47
CA MET A 54 -1.66 -4.30 1.30
C MET A 54 -1.44 -5.23 2.50
N ASN A 55 -2.49 -5.59 3.22
CA ASN A 55 -2.39 -6.50 4.36
C ASN A 55 -1.85 -7.87 3.94
N GLN A 56 -2.31 -8.42 2.81
CA GLN A 56 -1.78 -9.68 2.26
C GLN A 56 -0.30 -9.57 1.92
N PHE A 57 0.09 -8.46 1.28
CA PHE A 57 1.49 -8.21 0.91
C PHE A 57 2.39 -8.09 2.14
N LEU A 58 1.96 -7.35 3.16
CA LEU A 58 2.69 -7.21 4.43
C LEU A 58 2.82 -8.55 5.17
N GLN A 59 1.78 -9.38 5.13
CA GLN A 59 1.80 -10.72 5.73
C GLN A 59 2.80 -11.63 5.01
N GLU A 60 2.77 -11.69 3.67
CA GLU A 60 3.74 -12.45 2.87
C GLU A 60 5.16 -11.92 3.08
N PHE A 61 5.33 -10.60 3.09
CA PHE A 61 6.61 -9.95 3.34
C PHE A 61 7.15 -10.28 4.73
N ALA A 62 6.31 -10.24 5.77
CA ALA A 62 6.70 -10.60 7.12
C ALA A 62 7.08 -12.08 7.24
N GLN A 63 6.36 -12.98 6.57
CA GLN A 63 6.70 -14.41 6.53
C GLN A 63 8.05 -14.64 5.84
N ARG A 64 8.33 -13.96 4.72
CA ARG A 64 9.64 -14.02 4.03
C ARG A 64 10.77 -13.44 4.88
N ALA A 65 10.53 -12.31 5.55
CA ALA A 65 11.50 -11.68 6.44
C ALA A 65 11.85 -12.58 7.64
N GLN A 66 10.89 -13.35 8.17
CA GLN A 66 11.14 -14.35 9.23
C GLN A 66 11.96 -15.54 8.72
N GLN A 67 11.80 -15.93 7.46
CA GLN A 67 12.58 -17.00 6.84
C GLN A 67 14.03 -16.60 6.54
N ASN A 68 14.37 -15.31 6.63
CA ASN A 68 15.70 -14.79 6.36
C ASN A 68 16.39 -14.37 7.68
N PRO A 69 17.17 -15.26 8.33
CA PRO A 69 17.71 -15.04 9.67
C PRO A 69 18.76 -13.92 9.78
N ASN A 70 19.26 -13.40 8.65
CA ASN A 70 20.16 -12.25 8.60
C ASN A 70 19.43 -10.89 8.54
N ALA A 71 18.09 -10.87 8.58
CA ALA A 71 17.34 -9.62 8.61
C ALA A 71 17.55 -8.91 9.97
N PRO A 72 17.89 -7.60 10.00
CA PRO A 72 18.20 -6.88 11.23
C PRO A 72 17.03 -6.95 12.24
N GLN A 73 17.30 -7.42 13.45
CA GLN A 73 16.32 -7.69 14.52
C GLN A 73 15.64 -6.43 15.11
N MET A 74 16.01 -5.21 14.69
CA MET A 74 15.35 -3.96 15.12
C MET A 74 13.94 -3.72 14.50
N GLN A 75 13.36 -4.71 13.82
CA GLN A 75 12.28 -4.48 12.85
C GLN A 75 10.84 -4.59 13.36
N GLN A 76 10.56 -5.07 14.59
CA GLN A 76 9.16 -5.28 15.05
C GLN A 76 8.45 -3.97 15.43
N ASN A 77 8.96 -3.22 16.41
CA ASN A 77 8.38 -1.92 16.80
C ASN A 77 8.37 -0.92 15.62
N GLY A 78 9.41 -0.95 14.78
CA GLY A 78 9.45 -0.14 13.57
C GLY A 78 8.44 -0.60 12.50
N ARG A 79 8.06 -1.88 12.44
CA ARG A 79 7.02 -2.39 11.50
C ARG A 79 5.63 -1.92 11.90
N GLU A 80 5.28 -1.98 13.18
CA GLU A 80 3.97 -1.54 13.68
C GLU A 80 3.76 -0.03 13.53
N LEU A 81 4.81 0.76 13.78
CA LEU A 81 4.81 2.21 13.52
C LEU A 81 4.55 2.50 12.03
N ARG A 82 5.31 1.84 11.13
CA ARG A 82 5.15 1.99 9.67
C ARG A 82 3.77 1.56 9.17
N GLN A 83 3.20 0.50 9.73
CA GLN A 83 1.87 0.03 9.35
C GLN A 83 0.79 1.04 9.76
N SER A 84 0.96 1.67 10.93
CA SER A 84 0.07 2.72 11.42
C SER A 84 0.17 4.01 10.60
N ASP A 85 1.36 4.37 10.12
CA ASP A 85 1.56 5.50 9.20
C ASP A 85 0.87 5.27 7.85
N ILE A 86 1.01 4.07 7.28
CA ILE A 86 0.35 3.68 6.02
C ILE A 86 -1.17 3.73 6.16
N ASN A 87 -1.72 3.20 7.28
CA ASN A 87 -3.16 3.26 7.54
C ASN A 87 -3.66 4.70 7.60
N ARG A 88 -2.94 5.60 8.28
CA ARG A 88 -3.27 7.02 8.33
C ARG A 88 -3.28 7.67 6.94
N MET A 89 -2.27 7.42 6.12
CA MET A 89 -2.25 7.93 4.74
C MET A 89 -3.42 7.39 3.91
N MET A 90 -3.78 6.11 4.05
CA MET A 90 -4.95 5.56 3.36
C MET A 90 -6.24 6.24 3.80
N ASP A 91 -6.44 6.46 5.10
CA ASP A 91 -7.62 7.16 5.60
C ASP A 91 -7.67 8.62 5.09
N GLU A 92 -6.51 9.30 4.97
CA GLU A 92 -6.44 10.64 4.34
C GLU A 92 -6.82 10.61 2.86
N ILE A 93 -6.33 9.63 2.10
CA ILE A 93 -6.71 9.43 0.68
C ILE A 93 -8.22 9.22 0.56
N GLU A 94 -8.83 8.42 1.44
CA GLU A 94 -10.28 8.18 1.45
C GLU A 94 -11.06 9.48 1.67
N ASN A 95 -10.68 10.25 2.69
CA ASN A 95 -11.33 11.50 3.01
C ASN A 95 -11.22 12.51 1.87
N LEU A 96 -10.05 12.61 1.24
CA LEU A 96 -9.83 13.51 0.10
C LEU A 96 -10.57 13.05 -1.17
N ALA A 97 -10.62 11.74 -1.42
CA ALA A 97 -11.37 11.19 -2.53
C ALA A 97 -12.87 11.46 -2.37
N LYS A 98 -13.41 11.29 -1.15
CA LYS A 98 -14.81 11.58 -0.80
C LYS A 98 -15.14 13.07 -0.76
N SER A 99 -14.20 13.93 -0.33
CA SER A 99 -14.39 15.39 -0.34
C SER A 99 -14.38 15.98 -1.75
N GLY A 100 -13.91 15.22 -2.75
CA GLY A 100 -13.73 15.67 -4.12
C GLY A 100 -12.34 16.26 -4.40
N ASP A 101 -11.43 16.27 -3.41
CA ASP A 101 -10.04 16.70 -3.54
C ASP A 101 -9.17 15.64 -4.23
N ARG A 102 -9.53 15.31 -5.46
CA ARG A 102 -8.93 14.25 -6.28
C ARG A 102 -7.44 14.48 -6.51
N ASP A 103 -7.03 15.72 -6.76
CA ASP A 103 -5.63 16.08 -7.01
C ASP A 103 -4.76 15.76 -5.78
N ARG A 104 -5.26 16.08 -4.58
CA ARG A 104 -4.55 15.81 -3.34
C ARG A 104 -4.55 14.33 -3.00
N ALA A 105 -5.66 13.64 -3.22
CA ALA A 105 -5.75 12.19 -3.07
C ALA A 105 -4.75 11.46 -3.99
N GLN A 106 -4.60 11.92 -5.24
CA GLN A 106 -3.62 11.37 -6.18
C GLN A 106 -2.17 11.63 -5.75
N GLN A 107 -1.89 12.79 -5.16
CA GLN A 107 -0.55 13.08 -4.61
C GLN A 107 -0.19 12.10 -3.49
N LEU A 108 -1.08 11.94 -2.49
CA LEU A 108 -0.85 11.00 -1.39
C LEU A 108 -0.75 9.54 -1.87
N LEU A 109 -1.57 9.16 -2.86
CA LEU A 109 -1.50 7.82 -3.46
C LEU A 109 -0.16 7.60 -4.18
N SER A 110 0.41 8.64 -4.79
CA SER A 110 1.74 8.58 -5.41
C SER A 110 2.86 8.52 -4.37
N GLU A 111 2.66 9.11 -3.19
CA GLU A 111 3.57 8.97 -2.06
C GLU A 111 3.53 7.56 -1.44
N LEU A 112 2.53 6.74 -1.75
CA LEU A 112 2.47 5.34 -1.32
C LEU A 112 3.23 4.39 -2.27
N GLN A 113 3.66 4.87 -3.45
CA GLN A 113 4.49 4.12 -4.41
C GLN A 113 5.97 4.16 -4.04
#